data_AF-A0A941RCM9-F1
#
_entry.id   AF-A0A941RCM9-F1
#
_cell.length_a   1.000
_cell.length_b   1.000
_cell.length_c   1.000
_cell.angle_alpha   90.00
_cell.angle_beta   90.00
_cell.angle_gamma   90.00
#
_symmetry.space_group_name_H-M   'P 1'
#
loop_
_entity.id
_entity.type
_entity.pdbx_description
1 polymer ?
#
loop_
_entity_poly.entity_id
_entity_poly.type
_entity_poly.pdbx_seq_one_letter_code
_entity_poly.pdbx_strand_id
1 'polypeptide(L)'
;MADNQLTPKHIEIAETFVRLYVFLTQYIDRCEDEAARKEYPEAELQKHLSETRAKMMDILKVNPVVKGKVEKECERVLALGSKCLMGGTEKVAALDILDAERVILKNKTIALSDLLAVYRAL
;
A
#
# COMPACT_ATOMS: atom_id res chain seq x y z
N MET A 1 -0.73 -5.10 -37.87
CA MET A 1 -1.33 -5.52 -36.59
C MET A 1 -0.27 -5.25 -35.55
N ALA A 2 -0.42 -4.19 -34.75
CA ALA A 2 0.52 -3.91 -33.68
C ALA A 2 0.22 -4.92 -32.57
N ASP A 3 1.12 -5.89 -32.37
CA ASP A 3 1.12 -6.71 -31.17
C ASP A 3 1.16 -5.75 -29.98
N ASN A 4 0.04 -5.63 -29.29
CA ASN A 4 -0.08 -4.84 -28.08
C ASN A 4 0.53 -5.67 -26.94
N GLN A 5 1.82 -5.99 -27.05
CA GLN A 5 2.59 -6.60 -25.97
C GLN A 5 2.45 -5.67 -24.77
N LEU A 6 1.85 -6.17 -23.70
CA LEU A 6 1.90 -5.52 -22.40
C LEU A 6 3.36 -5.25 -22.09
N THR A 7 3.76 -3.98 -22.20
CA THR A 7 5.16 -3.63 -22.01
C THR A 7 5.57 -4.04 -20.59
N PRO A 8 6.82 -4.50 -20.36
CA PRO A 8 7.36 -4.80 -19.02
C PRO A 8 7.06 -3.72 -17.96
N LYS A 9 6.82 -2.48 -18.41
CA LYS A 9 6.39 -1.35 -17.59
C LYS A 9 5.04 -1.55 -16.90
N HIS A 10 4.03 -2.13 -17.56
CA HIS A 10 2.72 -2.33 -16.93
C HIS A 10 2.78 -3.34 -15.79
N ILE A 11 3.58 -4.40 -15.96
CA ILE A 11 3.88 -5.39 -14.92
C ILE A 11 4.60 -4.69 -13.75
N GLU A 12 5.67 -3.93 -14.02
CA GLU A 12 6.41 -3.20 -12.98
C GLU A 12 5.52 -2.23 -12.19
N ILE A 13 4.64 -1.49 -12.87
CA ILE A 13 3.70 -0.55 -12.24
C ILE A 13 2.77 -1.31 -11.29
N ALA A 14 2.13 -2.37 -11.77
CA ALA A 14 1.19 -3.15 -10.96
C ALA A 14 1.89 -3.86 -9.79
N GLU A 15 3.10 -4.39 -9.99
CA GLU A 15 3.93 -4.95 -8.90
C GLU A 15 4.28 -3.92 -7.84
N THR A 16 4.62 -2.69 -8.26
CA THR A 16 4.94 -1.61 -7.32
C THR A 16 3.71 -1.20 -6.53
N PHE A 17 2.51 -1.21 -7.14
CA PHE A 17 1.25 -0.97 -6.42
C PHE A 17 0.94 -2.07 -5.41
N VAL A 18 1.05 -3.34 -5.80
CA VAL A 18 0.87 -4.48 -4.89
C VAL A 18 1.81 -4.36 -3.70
N ARG A 19 3.10 -4.11 -3.95
CA ARG A 19 4.09 -3.94 -2.88
C ARG A 19 3.74 -2.77 -1.95
N LEU A 20 3.30 -1.64 -2.50
CA LEU A 20 2.87 -0.49 -1.69
C LEU A 20 1.70 -0.84 -0.78
N TYR A 21 0.66 -1.48 -1.32
CA TYR A 21 -0.53 -1.83 -0.55
C TYR A 21 -0.30 -2.95 0.46
N VAL A 22 0.61 -3.89 0.18
CA VAL A 22 1.06 -4.88 1.16
C VAL A 22 1.76 -4.20 2.33
N PHE A 23 2.71 -3.30 2.08
CA PHE A 23 3.40 -2.59 3.18
C PHE A 23 2.48 -1.68 3.99
N LEU A 24 1.52 -1.01 3.33
CA LEU A 24 0.49 -0.25 4.04
C LEU A 24 -0.40 -1.16 4.90
N THR A 25 -0.79 -2.34 4.40
CA THR A 25 -1.56 -3.32 5.18
C THR A 25 -0.76 -3.82 6.39
N GLN A 26 0.51 -4.18 6.20
CA GLN A 26 1.40 -4.58 7.30
C GLN A 26 1.60 -3.48 8.33
N TYR A 27 1.64 -2.21 7.90
CA TYR A 27 1.69 -1.07 8.80
C TYR A 27 0.42 -0.97 9.66
N ILE A 28 -0.76 -1.22 9.07
CA ILE A 28 -2.03 -1.29 9.80
C ILE A 28 -2.04 -2.48 10.77
N ASP A 29 -1.68 -3.68 10.31
CA ASP A 29 -1.70 -4.91 11.13
C ASP A 29 -0.87 -4.75 12.42
N ARG A 30 0.25 -4.00 12.37
CA ARG A 30 1.08 -3.69 13.56
C ARG A 30 0.40 -2.78 14.58
N CYS A 31 -0.55 -1.95 14.15
CA CYS A 31 -1.32 -1.09 15.04
C CYS A 31 -2.27 -1.92 15.92
N GLU A 32 -2.74 -3.05 15.40
CA GLU A 32 -3.71 -3.96 16.01
C GLU A 32 -3.06 -5.15 16.75
N ASP A 33 -1.97 -5.70 16.22
CA ASP A 33 -1.45 -7.01 16.65
C ASP A 33 0.02 -6.97 17.11
N GLU A 34 0.27 -7.47 18.33
CA GLU A 34 1.62 -7.65 18.87
C GLU A 34 2.41 -8.75 18.14
N ALA A 35 1.76 -9.75 17.56
CA ALA A 35 2.41 -10.78 16.76
C ALA A 35 2.97 -10.19 15.45
N ALA A 36 2.18 -9.35 14.77
CA ALA A 36 2.64 -8.59 13.60
C ALA A 36 3.82 -7.66 13.94
N ARG A 37 3.91 -7.17 15.19
CA ARG A 37 5.07 -6.38 15.66
C ARG A 37 6.35 -7.19 15.74
N LYS A 38 6.25 -8.48 16.08
CA LYS A 38 7.38 -9.41 16.27
C LYS A 38 7.85 -10.05 14.97
N GLU A 39 6.94 -10.31 14.03
CA GLU A 39 7.24 -11.00 12.78
C GLU A 39 8.14 -10.18 11.84
N TYR A 40 7.98 -8.86 11.84
CA TYR A 40 8.72 -7.98 10.94
C TYR A 40 9.29 -6.75 11.66
N PRO A 41 10.58 -6.41 11.58
CA PRO A 41 11.11 -5.24 12.27
C PRO A 41 10.51 -3.93 11.76
N GLU A 42 10.16 -3.01 12.68
CA GLU A 42 9.55 -1.72 12.31
C GLU A 42 10.42 -0.90 11.37
N ALA A 43 11.73 -0.85 11.66
CA ALA A 43 12.69 -0.10 10.86
C ALA A 43 12.76 -0.62 9.40
N GLU A 44 12.66 -1.94 9.20
CA GLU A 44 12.65 -2.53 7.87
C GLU A 44 11.35 -2.23 7.13
N LEU A 45 10.20 -2.30 7.83
CA LEU A 45 8.91 -1.92 7.26
C LEU A 45 8.90 -0.46 6.82
N GLN A 46 9.34 0.45 7.69
CA GLN A 46 9.39 1.88 7.38
C GLN A 46 10.31 2.16 6.19
N LYS A 47 11.47 1.50 6.16
CA LYS A 47 12.40 1.59 5.02
C LYS A 47 11.72 1.15 3.73
N HIS A 48 11.22 -0.08 3.65
CA HIS A 48 10.62 -0.58 2.42
C HIS A 48 9.35 0.16 2.00
N LEU A 49 8.54 0.60 2.95
CA LEU A 49 7.35 1.42 2.67
C LEU A 49 7.77 2.77 2.08
N SER A 50 8.77 3.44 2.66
CA SER A 50 9.27 4.72 2.16
C SER A 50 9.89 4.61 0.76
N GLU A 51 10.73 3.59 0.52
CA GLU A 51 11.35 3.32 -0.78
C GLU A 51 10.29 2.99 -1.84
N THR A 52 9.32 2.14 -1.50
CA THR A 52 8.24 1.75 -2.42
C THR A 52 7.33 2.93 -2.74
N ARG A 53 6.99 3.76 -1.74
CA ARG A 53 6.21 4.99 -1.95
C ARG A 53 6.97 5.95 -2.85
N ALA A 54 8.26 6.18 -2.60
CA ALA A 54 9.07 7.07 -3.44
C ALA A 54 9.12 6.60 -4.90
N LYS A 55 9.37 5.29 -5.12
CA LYS A 55 9.32 4.70 -6.46
C LYS A 55 7.96 4.89 -7.13
N MET A 56 6.87 4.65 -6.41
CA MET A 56 5.52 4.83 -6.95
C MET A 56 5.24 6.31 -7.31
N MET A 57 5.70 7.26 -6.50
CA MET A 57 5.52 8.69 -6.78
C MET A 57 6.27 9.16 -8.03
N ASP A 58 7.41 8.55 -8.32
CA ASP A 58 8.16 8.80 -9.54
C ASP A 58 7.45 8.19 -10.77
N ILE A 59 7.04 6.92 -10.68
CA ILE A 59 6.23 6.25 -11.72
C ILE A 59 4.99 7.06 -12.08
N LEU A 60 4.26 7.54 -11.07
CA LEU A 60 3.00 8.27 -11.26
C LEU A 60 3.19 9.75 -11.61
N LYS A 61 4.44 10.25 -11.73
CA LYS A 61 4.70 11.65 -12.10
C LYS A 61 4.05 12.06 -13.42
N VAL A 62 3.89 11.12 -14.35
CA VAL A 62 3.23 11.33 -15.64
C VAL A 62 1.69 11.36 -15.56
N ASN A 63 1.11 10.95 -14.42
CA ASN A 63 -0.33 10.99 -14.15
C ASN A 63 -0.60 11.66 -12.79
N PRO A 64 -0.64 13.01 -12.74
CA PRO A 64 -0.73 13.77 -11.49
C PRO A 64 -2.02 13.50 -10.72
N VAL A 65 -3.11 13.13 -11.42
CA VAL A 65 -4.39 12.80 -10.78
C VAL A 65 -4.29 11.51 -9.98
N VAL A 66 -3.73 10.45 -10.59
CA VAL A 66 -3.54 9.17 -9.89
C VAL A 66 -2.50 9.33 -8.79
N LYS A 67 -1.40 10.04 -9.06
CA LYS A 67 -0.38 10.38 -8.06
C LYS A 67 -1.00 11.00 -6.81
N GLY A 68 -1.77 12.08 -6.97
CA GLY A 68 -2.38 12.77 -5.83
C GLY A 68 -3.39 11.92 -5.06
N LYS A 69 -4.07 10.96 -5.71
CA LYS A 69 -4.95 10.00 -5.02
C LYS A 69 -4.14 9.03 -4.14
N VAL A 70 -3.04 8.49 -4.68
CA VAL A 70 -2.19 7.53 -3.96
C VAL A 70 -1.44 8.23 -2.82
N GLU A 71 -0.98 9.47 -3.01
CA GLU A 71 -0.35 10.29 -1.95
C GLU A 71 -1.30 10.47 -0.76
N LYS A 72 -2.54 10.94 -1.02
CA LYS A 72 -3.55 11.14 0.02
C LYS A 72 -3.94 9.84 0.73
N GLU A 73 -3.97 8.72 0.01
CA GLU A 73 -4.20 7.40 0.60
C GLU A 73 -3.06 7.01 1.56
N CYS A 74 -1.79 7.13 1.11
CA CYS A 74 -0.64 6.86 1.96
C CYS A 74 -0.62 7.75 3.20
N GLU A 75 -0.83 9.06 3.02
CA GLU A 75 -0.85 10.04 4.12
C GLU A 75 -1.94 9.73 5.13
N ARG A 76 -3.14 9.38 4.67
CA ARG A 76 -4.27 9.02 5.53
C ARG A 76 -3.95 7.79 6.38
N VAL A 77 -3.46 6.71 5.77
CA VAL A 77 -3.11 5.46 6.48
C VAL A 77 -1.97 5.71 7.49
N LEU A 78 -0.91 6.42 7.10
CA LEU A 78 0.21 6.73 7.98
C LEU A 78 -0.20 7.62 9.16
N ALA A 79 -1.05 8.62 8.93
CA ALA A 79 -1.57 9.48 9.99
C ALA A 79 -2.44 8.70 10.98
N LEU A 80 -3.29 7.79 10.49
CA LEU A 80 -4.14 6.95 11.33
C LEU A 80 -3.32 5.95 12.17
N GLY A 81 -2.33 5.29 11.57
CA GLY A 81 -1.47 4.37 12.31
C GLY A 81 -0.63 5.07 13.38
N SER A 82 -0.09 6.26 13.07
CA SER A 82 0.60 7.08 14.07
C SER A 82 -0.31 7.42 15.26
N LYS A 83 -1.56 7.84 15.01
CA LYS A 83 -2.55 8.09 16.07
C LYS A 83 -2.85 6.86 16.91
N CYS A 84 -2.96 5.69 16.28
CA CYS A 84 -3.18 4.43 17.00
C CYS A 84 -2.01 4.08 17.95
N LEU A 85 -0.77 4.41 17.56
CA LEU A 85 0.43 4.18 18.38
C LEU A 85 0.55 5.15 19.57
N MET A 86 -0.01 6.36 19.47
CA MET A 86 0.01 7.35 20.57
C MET A 86 -0.91 6.99 21.76
N GLY A 87 -1.87 6.08 21.59
CA GLY A 87 -2.77 5.61 22.66
C GLY A 87 -3.94 6.55 22.98
N GLY A 88 -4.70 6.25 24.04
CA GLY A 88 -5.84 7.06 24.51
C GLY A 88 -7.17 6.82 23.77
N THR A 89 -8.15 7.70 23.98
CA THR A 89 -9.48 7.63 23.34
C THR A 89 -9.42 7.80 21.81
N GLU A 90 -8.40 8.50 21.32
CA GLU A 90 -8.10 8.64 19.89
C GLU A 90 -7.72 7.30 19.23
N LYS A 91 -7.22 6.33 20.01
CA LYS A 91 -6.85 4.99 19.52
C LYS A 91 -8.06 4.21 19.03
N VAL A 92 -9.16 4.18 19.80
CA VAL A 92 -10.34 3.37 19.47
C VAL A 92 -10.99 3.86 18.16
N ALA A 93 -11.19 5.17 18.04
CA ALA A 93 -11.72 5.75 16.80
C ALA A 93 -10.77 5.59 15.61
N ALA A 94 -9.44 5.63 15.84
CA ALA A 94 -8.47 5.38 14.79
C ALA A 94 -8.47 3.91 14.33
N LEU A 95 -8.65 2.95 15.24
CA LEU A 95 -8.70 1.52 14.94
C LEU A 95 -9.89 1.17 14.03
N ASP A 96 -11.10 1.66 14.33
CA ASP A 96 -12.28 1.41 13.49
C ASP A 96 -12.07 1.90 12.04
N ILE A 97 -11.40 3.05 11.88
CA ILE A 97 -11.08 3.60 10.56
C ILE A 97 -9.96 2.79 9.90
N LEU A 98 -8.95 2.36 10.66
CA LEU A 98 -7.86 1.52 10.16
C LEU A 98 -8.37 0.17 9.64
N ASP A 99 -9.34 -0.45 10.31
CA ASP A 99 -9.98 -1.67 9.85
C ASP A 99 -10.67 -1.48 8.49
N ALA A 100 -11.37 -0.35 8.30
CA ALA A 100 -11.99 -0.01 7.02
C ALA A 100 -10.94 0.20 5.92
N GLU A 101 -9.86 0.95 6.21
CA GLU A 101 -8.74 1.13 5.27
C GLU A 101 -8.07 -0.20 4.93
N ARG A 102 -7.89 -1.09 5.91
CA ARG A 102 -7.31 -2.42 5.74
C ARG A 102 -8.10 -3.26 4.74
N VAL A 103 -9.43 -3.27 4.84
CA VAL A 103 -10.31 -3.96 3.89
C VAL A 103 -10.14 -3.38 2.48
N ILE A 104 -10.10 -2.06 2.35
CA ILE A 104 -9.89 -1.38 1.05
C ILE A 104 -8.54 -1.78 0.44
N LEU A 105 -7.45 -1.73 1.21
CA LEU A 105 -6.11 -2.08 0.75
C LEU A 105 -6.00 -3.55 0.34
N LYS A 106 -6.62 -4.46 1.09
CA LYS A 106 -6.69 -5.89 0.74
C LYS A 106 -7.42 -6.12 -0.58
N ASN A 107 -8.58 -5.48 -0.76
CA ASN A 107 -9.34 -5.60 -2.00
C ASN A 107 -8.56 -5.08 -3.21
N LYS A 108 -7.87 -3.95 -3.07
CA LYS A 108 -6.99 -3.40 -4.12
C LYS A 108 -5.83 -4.32 -4.43
N THR A 109 -5.20 -4.88 -3.39
CA THR A 109 -4.11 -5.85 -3.54
C THR A 109 -4.56 -7.07 -4.33
N ILE A 110 -5.70 -7.68 -3.97
CA ILE A 110 -6.26 -8.84 -4.68
C ILE A 110 -6.51 -8.51 -6.15
N ALA A 111 -7.22 -7.41 -6.44
CA ALA A 111 -7.54 -7.03 -7.82
C ALA A 111 -6.28 -6.79 -8.67
N LEU A 112 -5.24 -6.19 -8.09
CA LEU A 112 -3.96 -5.96 -8.79
C LEU A 112 -3.13 -7.25 -8.94
N SER A 113 -3.20 -8.16 -7.97
CA SER A 113 -2.57 -9.48 -8.07
C SER A 113 -3.21 -10.32 -9.17
N ASP A 114 -4.54 -10.31 -9.29
CA ASP A 114 -5.26 -10.97 -10.39
C ASP A 114 -4.87 -10.36 -11.74
N LEU A 115 -4.81 -9.02 -11.82
CA LEU A 115 -4.38 -8.31 -13.02
C LEU A 115 -2.93 -8.66 -13.40
N LEU A 116 -2.02 -8.76 -12.42
CA LEU A 116 -0.64 -9.21 -12.64
C LEU A 116 -0.58 -10.63 -13.19
N ALA A 117 -1.44 -11.53 -12.70
CA ALA A 117 -1.51 -12.89 -13.22
C ALA A 117 -1.93 -12.90 -14.69
N VAL A 118 -2.92 -12.07 -15.07
CA VAL A 118 -3.32 -11.87 -16.47
C VAL A 118 -2.16 -11.30 -17.30
N TYR A 119 -1.48 -10.26 -16.81
CA TYR A 119 -0.36 -9.66 -17.54
C TYR A 119 0.82 -10.60 -17.77
N ARG A 120 1.05 -11.54 -16.86
CA ARG A 120 2.13 -12.54 -16.97
C ARG A 120 1.76 -13.74 -17.84
N ALA A 121 0.47 -13.93 -18.12
CA ALA A 121 -0.02 -15.00 -18.98
C ALA A 121 -0.04 -14.64 -20.48
N LEU A 122 0.21 -13.36 -20.80
CA LEU A 122 0.28 -12.78 -22.15
C LEU A 122 1.73 -12.57 -22.57
#